data_AF-A0A2G9N027-F1
#
_entry.id   AF-A0A2G9N027-F1
#
_cell.length_a   1.000
_cell.length_b   1.000
_cell.length_c   1.000
_cell.angle_alpha   90.00
_cell.angle_beta   90.00
_cell.angle_gamma   90.00
#
_symmetry.space_group_name_H-M   'P 1'
#
loop_
_entity.id
_entity.type
_entity.pdbx_description
1 polymer ?
#
loop_
_entity_poly.entity_id
_entity_poly.type
_entity_poly.pdbx_seq_one_letter_code
_entity_poly.pdbx_strand_id
1 'polypeptide(L)'
;MQNEKCGTDRDPKKFCDGHSDNLEPLESIDLGKCADFDQMLSAMSKTAFGGRNLGEAAEVLCAMAKDKDCLGVGTFAGAMSVAKMGGLLCDMVDSGMLGVVVSTGALMAHGFVEAAGMKHFKYRFGKMDDGELYKKGYDRVYDTLELEKNLDDAEVLVAEVLEGFKSRQQLCSWKICHALGKRLSENFSGKGILKSTYEANIPVFIPAFTDSEFGLDFGIYRRRQRMKGKLPLVFNPYLDLELYTKYCRHAKKLGLFTIGGGVPRNWAQQVGPYLDIIQSRIGEGGALKRFDYALRICPEPVHWGGLSGCTYSEGVSWGKFTPENEGGRFAEVLADATIAWPILLKGVFQRLQKEGVKIPLEKNIQKFKKASMVDDNWEPSLKKKEERKDGGNAKEGIKAGEGSGLKENVEVKVDEENGRLKGAEAKVKEGVGEGNE
;
A
#
# COMPACT_ATOMS: atom_id res chain seq x y z
N MET A 1 -34.45 43.60 42.64
CA MET A 1 -33.98 42.35 42.01
C MET A 1 -35.05 41.90 41.03
N GLN A 2 -34.85 42.17 39.75
CA GLN A 2 -35.77 41.75 38.69
C GLN A 2 -35.54 40.25 38.42
N ASN A 3 -36.61 39.47 38.49
CA ASN A 3 -36.65 38.10 38.00
C ASN A 3 -36.67 38.16 36.46
N GLU A 4 -35.50 38.02 35.83
CA GLU A 4 -35.42 37.73 34.41
C GLU A 4 -36.02 36.34 34.16
N LYS A 5 -37.25 36.32 33.62
CA LYS A 5 -37.86 35.11 33.09
C LYS A 5 -37.01 34.65 31.91
N CYS A 6 -36.23 33.59 32.11
CA CYS A 6 -35.59 32.80 31.08
C CYS A 6 -36.67 32.17 30.18
N GLY A 7 -37.21 32.93 29.24
CA GLY A 7 -38.14 32.44 28.22
C GLY A 7 -37.35 32.07 26.98
N THR A 8 -37.42 30.81 26.56
CA THR A 8 -36.77 30.36 25.32
C THR A 8 -37.54 30.89 24.11
N ASP A 9 -36.86 31.45 23.10
CA ASP A 9 -37.42 31.92 21.82
C ASP A 9 -37.89 30.77 20.90
N ARG A 10 -38.51 29.74 21.49
CA ARG A 10 -38.92 28.51 20.80
C ARG A 10 -40.42 28.29 21.04
N ASP A 11 -41.19 28.31 19.97
CA ASP A 11 -42.62 27.95 19.98
C ASP A 11 -42.78 26.52 19.46
N PRO A 12 -43.13 25.53 20.32
CA PRO A 12 -43.32 24.14 19.90
C PRO A 12 -44.37 23.94 18.81
N LYS A 13 -45.30 24.89 18.64
CA LYS A 13 -46.30 24.84 17.55
C LYS A 13 -45.70 25.13 16.17
N LYS A 14 -44.48 25.67 16.13
CA LYS A 14 -43.74 25.98 14.89
C LYS A 14 -42.64 24.94 14.58
N PHE A 15 -42.58 23.84 15.31
CA PHE A 15 -41.62 22.78 14.99
C PHE A 15 -42.05 22.06 13.70
N CYS A 16 -41.13 21.98 12.74
CA CYS A 16 -41.32 21.28 11.47
C CYS A 16 -41.07 19.76 11.64
N ASP A 17 -41.60 18.96 10.72
CA ASP A 17 -41.46 17.50 10.69
C ASP A 17 -40.24 17.00 9.90
N GLY A 18 -39.44 17.93 9.36
CA GLY A 18 -38.29 17.66 8.49
C GLY A 18 -38.67 17.34 7.04
N HIS A 19 -39.84 16.76 6.78
CA HIS A 19 -40.35 16.55 5.43
C HIS A 19 -40.69 17.87 4.74
N SER A 20 -41.23 18.84 5.48
CA SER A 20 -41.50 20.20 4.98
C SER A 20 -40.26 20.93 4.47
N ASP A 21 -39.08 20.59 5.01
CA ASP A 21 -37.79 21.19 4.67
C ASP A 21 -36.98 20.31 3.69
N ASN A 22 -37.59 19.26 3.12
CA ASN A 22 -36.97 18.30 2.22
C ASN A 22 -35.70 17.65 2.81
N LEU A 23 -35.71 17.38 4.12
CA LEU A 23 -34.63 16.63 4.77
C LEU A 23 -34.72 15.14 4.41
N GLU A 24 -33.56 14.49 4.28
CA GLU A 24 -33.48 13.05 4.00
C GLU A 24 -33.59 12.24 5.30
N PRO A 25 -34.63 11.39 5.47
CA PRO A 25 -34.76 10.54 6.63
C PRO A 25 -33.77 9.38 6.59
N LEU A 26 -33.29 8.96 7.76
CA LEU A 26 -32.38 7.81 7.89
C LEU A 26 -33.15 6.50 7.90
N GLU A 27 -32.51 5.43 7.44
CA GLU A 27 -33.07 4.09 7.41
C GLU A 27 -32.29 3.14 8.33
N SER A 28 -33.01 2.24 9.01
CA SER A 28 -32.35 1.14 9.73
C SER A 28 -31.80 0.14 8.73
N ILE A 29 -30.55 -0.29 8.91
CA ILE A 29 -29.95 -1.30 8.05
C ILE A 29 -30.62 -2.66 8.26
N ASP A 30 -31.02 -3.30 7.15
CA ASP A 30 -31.61 -4.63 7.11
C ASP A 30 -30.70 -5.56 6.29
N LEU A 31 -29.84 -6.30 6.99
CA LEU A 31 -28.88 -7.21 6.36
C LEU A 31 -29.56 -8.34 5.58
N GLY A 32 -30.80 -8.72 5.96
CA GLY A 32 -31.57 -9.74 5.24
C GLY A 32 -31.97 -9.31 3.82
N LYS A 33 -31.96 -8.01 3.54
CA LYS A 33 -32.23 -7.43 2.21
C LYS A 33 -30.97 -7.15 1.40
N CYS A 34 -29.78 -7.34 1.98
CA CYS A 34 -28.51 -7.09 1.30
C CYS A 34 -27.97 -8.40 0.71
N ALA A 35 -28.10 -8.58 -0.60
CA ALA A 35 -27.58 -9.75 -1.30
C ALA A 35 -26.05 -9.72 -1.47
N ASP A 36 -25.43 -8.54 -1.41
CA ASP A 36 -24.00 -8.35 -1.59
C ASP A 36 -23.47 -7.05 -0.93
N PHE A 37 -22.15 -6.80 -1.06
CA PHE A 37 -21.48 -5.66 -0.43
C PHE A 37 -21.90 -4.33 -1.04
N ASP A 38 -22.25 -4.29 -2.33
CA ASP A 38 -22.78 -3.09 -2.99
C ASP A 38 -24.09 -2.65 -2.33
N GLN A 39 -25.06 -3.58 -2.20
CA GLN A 39 -26.33 -3.28 -1.52
C GLN A 39 -26.14 -2.94 -0.05
N MET A 40 -25.19 -3.62 0.63
CA MET A 40 -24.84 -3.29 2.01
C MET A 40 -24.31 -1.87 2.13
N LEU A 41 -23.38 -1.43 1.26
CA LEU A 41 -22.84 -0.07 1.28
C LEU A 41 -23.91 0.98 0.97
N SER A 42 -24.82 0.70 0.02
CA SER A 42 -25.98 1.57 -0.26
C SER A 42 -26.96 1.65 0.91
N ALA A 43 -27.14 0.58 1.70
CA ALA A 43 -27.92 0.64 2.92
C ALA A 43 -27.19 1.42 4.02
N MET A 44 -25.87 1.22 4.15
CA MET A 44 -25.03 1.93 5.12
C MET A 44 -25.00 3.44 4.88
N SER A 45 -25.04 3.93 3.63
CA SER A 45 -25.08 5.37 3.32
C SER A 45 -26.32 6.06 3.89
N LYS A 46 -27.41 5.32 4.14
CA LYS A 46 -28.63 5.85 4.76
C LYS A 46 -28.65 5.78 6.29
N THR A 47 -27.56 5.29 6.90
CA THR A 47 -27.39 5.22 8.36
C THR A 47 -26.67 6.47 8.89
N ALA A 48 -25.85 6.36 9.93
CA ALA A 48 -25.10 7.47 10.53
C ALA A 48 -23.63 7.11 10.81
N PHE A 49 -22.81 8.13 11.11
CA PHE A 49 -21.40 8.01 11.51
C PHE A 49 -20.54 7.24 10.50
N GLY A 50 -19.58 6.43 10.98
CA GLY A 50 -18.65 5.68 10.12
C GLY A 50 -19.34 4.75 9.12
N GLY A 51 -20.55 4.27 9.43
CA GLY A 51 -21.35 3.48 8.48
C GLY A 51 -21.76 4.30 7.26
N ARG A 52 -22.34 5.49 7.49
CA ARG A 52 -22.64 6.44 6.42
C ARG A 52 -21.42 6.81 5.61
N ASN A 53 -20.33 7.17 6.29
CA ASN A 53 -19.09 7.58 5.63
C ASN A 53 -18.56 6.48 4.68
N LEU A 54 -18.65 5.20 5.07
CA LEU A 54 -18.22 4.09 4.21
C LEU A 54 -19.16 3.88 3.00
N GLY A 55 -20.47 4.06 3.19
CA GLY A 55 -21.45 4.01 2.10
C GLY A 55 -21.25 5.14 1.09
N GLU A 56 -21.11 6.39 1.55
CA GLU A 56 -20.83 7.56 0.70
C GLU A 56 -19.46 7.47 0.02
N ALA A 57 -18.47 6.89 0.69
CA ALA A 57 -17.18 6.56 0.10
C ALA A 57 -17.31 5.63 -1.12
N ALA A 58 -18.26 4.70 -1.11
CA ALA A 58 -18.54 3.85 -2.28
C ALA A 58 -19.04 4.68 -3.47
N GLU A 59 -19.86 5.70 -3.24
CA GLU A 59 -20.35 6.62 -4.28
C GLU A 59 -19.21 7.42 -4.92
N VAL A 60 -18.31 7.98 -4.10
CA VAL A 60 -17.15 8.74 -4.57
C VAL A 60 -16.19 7.84 -5.35
N LEU A 61 -15.88 6.65 -4.84
CA LEU A 61 -14.97 5.73 -5.51
C LEU A 61 -15.55 5.21 -6.83
N CYS A 62 -16.84 4.89 -6.87
CA CYS A 62 -17.52 4.51 -8.10
C CYS A 62 -17.50 5.63 -9.13
N ALA A 63 -17.76 6.87 -8.73
CA ALA A 63 -17.71 8.02 -9.64
C ALA A 63 -16.30 8.22 -10.22
N MET A 64 -15.27 8.14 -9.37
CA MET A 64 -13.87 8.22 -9.81
C MET A 64 -13.52 7.11 -10.81
N ALA A 65 -13.91 5.87 -10.52
CA ALA A 65 -13.61 4.71 -11.35
C ALA A 65 -14.35 4.72 -12.70
N LYS A 66 -15.54 5.31 -12.76
CA LYS A 66 -16.34 5.45 -14.00
C LYS A 66 -15.86 6.59 -14.89
N ASP A 67 -15.20 7.60 -14.33
CA ASP A 67 -14.73 8.75 -15.09
C ASP A 67 -13.53 8.38 -15.98
N LYS A 68 -13.79 8.20 -17.27
CA LYS A 68 -12.79 7.81 -18.29
C LYS A 68 -11.69 8.87 -18.48
N ASP A 69 -11.96 10.12 -18.13
CA ASP A 69 -11.04 11.25 -18.25
C ASP A 69 -10.21 11.47 -16.97
N CYS A 70 -10.57 10.78 -15.88
CA CYS A 70 -9.85 10.78 -14.61
C CYS A 70 -8.55 9.96 -14.67
N LEU A 71 -7.50 10.48 -14.05
CA LEU A 71 -6.32 9.71 -13.65
C LEU A 71 -6.43 9.40 -12.15
N GLY A 72 -6.59 8.13 -11.81
CA GLY A 72 -6.57 7.68 -10.42
C GLY A 72 -5.15 7.63 -9.87
N VAL A 73 -4.90 8.40 -8.81
CA VAL A 73 -3.66 8.40 -8.04
C VAL A 73 -3.93 7.67 -6.72
N GLY A 74 -3.21 6.60 -6.47
CA GLY A 74 -3.30 5.85 -5.22
C GLY A 74 -2.16 6.24 -4.28
N THR A 75 -2.47 6.57 -3.03
CA THR A 75 -1.47 6.87 -1.99
C THR A 75 -1.60 5.88 -0.85
N PHE A 76 -0.50 5.20 -0.51
CA PHE A 76 -0.54 4.09 0.46
C PHE A 76 0.55 4.24 1.50
N ALA A 77 0.13 4.36 2.76
CA ALA A 77 0.98 4.37 3.93
C ALA A 77 0.52 3.31 4.94
N GLY A 78 1.27 3.17 6.04
CA GLY A 78 1.09 2.09 7.01
C GLY A 78 1.65 0.76 6.53
N ALA A 79 1.58 -0.25 7.38
CA ALA A 79 2.16 -1.58 7.12
C ALA A 79 1.23 -2.48 6.28
N MET A 80 0.62 -1.95 5.21
CA MET A 80 -0.45 -2.64 4.48
C MET A 80 -0.01 -3.91 3.75
N SER A 81 1.22 -3.97 3.25
CA SER A 81 1.80 -5.21 2.70
C SER A 81 2.02 -6.26 3.79
N VAL A 82 2.58 -5.85 4.93
CA VAL A 82 2.75 -6.71 6.11
C VAL A 82 1.40 -7.23 6.62
N ALA A 83 0.38 -6.37 6.65
CA ALA A 83 -1.00 -6.67 7.02
C ALA A 83 -1.80 -7.46 5.96
N LYS A 84 -1.14 -7.92 4.89
CA LYS A 84 -1.73 -8.75 3.82
C LYS A 84 -2.83 -8.07 3.01
N MET A 85 -2.77 -6.74 2.90
CA MET A 85 -3.67 -5.93 2.07
C MET A 85 -3.10 -5.63 0.66
N GLY A 86 -1.88 -6.09 0.35
CA GLY A 86 -1.24 -5.85 -0.94
C GLY A 86 -2.03 -6.37 -2.14
N GLY A 87 -2.83 -7.43 -1.97
CA GLY A 87 -3.74 -7.93 -3.00
C GLY A 87 -4.82 -6.92 -3.41
N LEU A 88 -5.36 -6.15 -2.46
CA LEU A 88 -6.35 -5.10 -2.77
C LEU A 88 -5.76 -4.00 -3.63
N LEU A 89 -4.50 -3.62 -3.36
CA LEU A 89 -3.76 -2.68 -4.20
C LEU A 89 -3.55 -3.24 -5.61
N CYS A 90 -3.15 -4.50 -5.72
CA CYS A 90 -3.01 -5.18 -7.01
C CYS A 90 -4.35 -5.14 -7.77
N ASP A 91 -5.48 -5.47 -7.13
CA ASP A 91 -6.78 -5.47 -7.81
C ASP A 91 -7.20 -4.06 -8.28
N MET A 92 -6.85 -3.00 -7.55
CA MET A 92 -7.07 -1.62 -7.99
C MET A 92 -6.19 -1.22 -9.20
N VAL A 93 -4.96 -1.74 -9.27
CA VAL A 93 -4.05 -1.58 -10.41
C VAL A 93 -4.53 -2.40 -11.61
N ASP A 94 -4.77 -3.69 -11.41
CA ASP A 94 -5.19 -4.67 -12.43
C ASP A 94 -6.54 -4.29 -13.06
N SER A 95 -7.44 -3.69 -12.27
CA SER A 95 -8.69 -3.15 -12.78
C SER A 95 -8.50 -1.85 -13.56
N GLY A 96 -7.36 -1.16 -13.48
CA GLY A 96 -7.14 0.15 -14.10
C GLY A 96 -7.77 1.32 -13.34
N MET A 97 -8.27 1.09 -12.12
CA MET A 97 -8.77 2.16 -11.24
C MET A 97 -7.66 3.15 -10.87
N LEU A 98 -6.41 2.66 -10.77
CA LEU A 98 -5.22 3.46 -10.53
C LEU A 98 -4.34 3.51 -11.77
N GLY A 99 -3.79 4.69 -12.04
CA GLY A 99 -2.78 4.93 -13.09
C GLY A 99 -1.45 5.46 -12.56
N VAL A 100 -1.37 5.79 -11.26
CA VAL A 100 -0.15 6.17 -10.53
C VAL A 100 -0.26 5.64 -9.10
N VAL A 101 0.85 5.14 -8.55
CA VAL A 101 0.97 4.76 -7.14
C VAL A 101 2.05 5.61 -6.47
N VAL A 102 1.75 6.14 -5.29
CA VAL A 102 2.72 6.78 -4.39
C VAL A 102 2.66 6.05 -3.05
N SER A 103 3.80 5.65 -2.49
CA SER A 103 3.80 4.87 -1.25
C SER A 103 5.03 5.11 -0.38
N THR A 104 5.00 4.63 0.85
CA THR A 104 6.20 4.52 1.68
C THR A 104 7.10 3.41 1.12
N GLY A 105 8.41 3.53 1.36
CA GLY A 105 9.34 2.54 0.83
C GLY A 105 9.22 1.20 1.56
N ALA A 106 9.01 1.23 2.89
CA ALA A 106 8.79 0.02 3.69
C ALA A 106 7.62 -0.83 3.15
N LEU A 107 6.48 -0.21 2.82
CA LEU A 107 5.33 -0.93 2.25
C LEU A 107 5.73 -1.66 0.96
N MET A 108 6.45 -0.98 0.07
CA MET A 108 6.91 -1.57 -1.18
C MET A 108 7.99 -2.65 -0.98
N ALA A 109 8.89 -2.48 -0.01
CA ALA A 109 9.92 -3.46 0.33
C ALA A 109 9.31 -4.76 0.88
N HIS A 110 8.47 -4.68 1.91
CA HIS A 110 7.78 -5.88 2.45
C HIS A 110 6.82 -6.51 1.43
N GLY A 111 6.22 -5.70 0.54
CA GLY A 111 5.42 -6.21 -0.56
C GLY A 111 6.25 -6.97 -1.61
N PHE A 112 7.50 -6.54 -1.84
CA PHE A 112 8.45 -7.23 -2.69
C PHE A 112 8.97 -8.52 -2.05
N VAL A 113 9.24 -8.50 -0.74
CA VAL A 113 9.60 -9.71 0.03
C VAL A 113 8.52 -10.80 -0.15
N GLU A 114 7.26 -10.43 0.07
CA GLU A 114 6.14 -11.36 -0.13
C GLU A 114 6.03 -11.86 -1.57
N ALA A 115 6.15 -10.95 -2.56
CA ALA A 115 6.09 -11.30 -3.97
C ALA A 115 7.25 -12.19 -4.44
N ALA A 116 8.40 -12.14 -3.76
CA ALA A 116 9.54 -13.01 -3.97
C ALA A 116 9.37 -14.40 -3.30
N GLY A 117 8.19 -14.68 -2.72
CA GLY A 117 7.84 -15.99 -2.15
C GLY A 117 8.15 -16.16 -0.67
N MET A 118 8.64 -15.11 0.00
CA MET A 118 8.90 -15.11 1.43
C MET A 118 7.62 -14.80 2.22
N LYS A 119 7.66 -15.03 3.54
CA LYS A 119 6.46 -14.98 4.41
C LYS A 119 6.68 -14.11 5.63
N HIS A 120 5.63 -13.39 6.00
CA HIS A 120 5.48 -12.77 7.32
C HIS A 120 4.72 -13.73 8.24
N PHE A 121 4.91 -13.60 9.56
CA PHE A 121 4.35 -14.53 10.54
C PHE A 121 3.57 -13.79 11.62
N LYS A 122 2.58 -14.46 12.21
CA LYS A 122 1.76 -13.86 13.28
C LYS A 122 2.57 -13.76 14.58
N TYR A 123 2.63 -12.56 15.17
CA TYR A 123 3.09 -12.38 16.53
C TYR A 123 2.03 -12.85 17.53
N ARG A 124 2.47 -13.50 18.62
CA ARG A 124 1.56 -14.04 19.65
C ARG A 124 1.78 -13.29 20.96
N PHE A 125 0.90 -12.33 21.23
CA PHE A 125 0.92 -11.54 22.46
C PHE A 125 1.02 -12.42 23.71
N GLY A 126 1.92 -12.05 24.62
CA GLY A 126 2.17 -12.75 25.88
C GLY A 126 2.87 -14.12 25.75
N LYS A 127 3.20 -14.56 24.53
CA LYS A 127 3.90 -15.83 24.28
C LYS A 127 5.28 -15.66 23.62
N MET A 128 5.65 -14.42 23.29
CA MET A 128 6.88 -14.08 22.58
C MET A 128 7.50 -12.87 23.26
N ASP A 129 8.81 -12.92 23.49
CA ASP A 129 9.59 -11.85 24.10
C ASP A 129 10.36 -11.08 23.03
N ASP A 130 10.26 -9.74 23.03
CA ASP A 130 10.90 -8.89 22.01
C ASP A 130 12.44 -9.00 22.05
N GLY A 131 13.04 -9.26 23.22
CA GLY A 131 14.50 -9.48 23.35
C GLY A 131 14.96 -10.79 22.72
N GLU A 132 14.17 -11.86 22.86
CA GLU A 132 14.41 -13.11 22.12
C GLU A 132 14.19 -12.94 20.61
N LEU A 133 13.15 -12.22 20.21
CA LEU A 133 12.87 -11.95 18.80
C LEU A 133 14.04 -11.23 18.14
N TYR A 134 14.57 -10.18 18.78
CA TYR A 134 15.75 -9.46 18.31
C TYR A 134 16.96 -10.40 18.11
N LYS A 135 17.28 -11.24 19.11
CA LYS A 135 18.40 -12.22 19.00
C LYS A 135 18.21 -13.23 17.87
N LYS A 136 16.96 -13.50 17.48
CA LYS A 136 16.59 -14.43 16.40
C LYS A 136 16.47 -13.72 15.03
N GLY A 137 16.62 -12.40 14.98
CA GLY A 137 16.42 -11.59 13.77
C GLY A 137 14.95 -11.53 13.33
N TYR A 138 14.01 -11.46 14.28
CA TYR A 138 12.58 -11.34 14.01
C TYR A 138 12.09 -9.94 14.37
N ASP A 139 11.85 -9.11 13.36
CA ASP A 139 11.37 -7.75 13.52
C ASP A 139 9.85 -7.72 13.69
N ARG A 140 9.39 -7.09 14.76
CA ARG A 140 7.95 -7.00 15.07
C ARG A 140 7.34 -5.73 14.51
N VAL A 141 6.37 -5.91 13.60
CA VAL A 141 5.44 -4.88 13.14
C VAL A 141 4.10 -5.11 13.82
N TYR A 142 3.91 -4.47 14.98
CA TYR A 142 2.74 -4.65 15.84
C TYR A 142 2.44 -6.11 16.18
N ASP A 143 1.50 -6.75 15.48
CA ASP A 143 1.05 -8.14 15.66
C ASP A 143 1.54 -9.10 14.56
N THR A 144 2.50 -8.65 13.75
CA THR A 144 3.13 -9.41 12.66
C THR A 144 4.65 -9.37 12.79
N LEU A 145 5.33 -10.42 12.31
CA LEU A 145 6.77 -10.60 12.30
C LEU A 145 7.30 -10.62 10.86
N GLU A 146 8.30 -9.79 10.60
CA GLU A 146 9.22 -9.85 9.47
C GLU A 146 10.52 -10.52 9.93
N LEU A 147 11.17 -11.29 9.06
CA LEU A 147 12.46 -11.88 9.38
C LEU A 147 13.57 -11.08 8.71
N GLU A 148 14.63 -10.75 9.45
CA GLU A 148 15.85 -10.17 8.86
C GLU A 148 16.40 -11.06 7.73
N LYS A 149 16.28 -12.39 7.88
CA LYS A 149 16.62 -13.34 6.81
C LYS A 149 15.87 -13.07 5.50
N ASN A 150 14.59 -12.69 5.57
CA ASN A 150 13.84 -12.35 4.36
C ASN A 150 14.39 -11.08 3.71
N LEU A 151 14.80 -10.10 4.52
CA LEU A 151 15.41 -8.86 4.05
C LEU A 151 16.77 -9.13 3.39
N ASP A 152 17.59 -10.00 4.00
CA ASP A 152 18.87 -10.43 3.42
C ASP A 152 18.66 -11.16 2.06
N ASP A 153 17.69 -12.06 1.98
CA ASP A 153 17.38 -12.78 0.74
C ASP A 153 16.82 -11.81 -0.34
N ALA A 154 16.07 -10.78 0.06
CA ALA A 154 15.61 -9.72 -0.83
C ALA A 154 16.76 -8.81 -1.32
N GLU A 155 17.73 -8.48 -0.46
CA GLU A 155 18.90 -7.65 -0.81
C GLU A 155 19.66 -8.24 -1.99
N VAL A 156 19.78 -9.57 -2.05
CA VAL A 156 20.43 -10.27 -3.18
C VAL A 156 19.72 -9.96 -4.49
N LEU A 157 18.38 -10.02 -4.50
CA LEU A 157 17.58 -9.72 -5.69
C LEU A 157 17.66 -8.23 -6.08
N VAL A 158 17.66 -7.34 -5.09
CA VAL A 158 17.83 -5.90 -5.30
C VAL A 158 19.22 -5.62 -5.89
N ALA A 159 20.26 -6.20 -5.33
CA ALA A 159 21.64 -6.05 -5.80
C ALA A 159 21.81 -6.55 -7.24
N GLU A 160 21.20 -7.68 -7.61
CA GLU A 160 21.20 -8.18 -8.99
C GLU A 160 20.59 -7.17 -9.97
N VAL A 161 19.48 -6.54 -9.60
CA VAL A 161 18.87 -5.47 -10.41
C VAL A 161 19.78 -4.25 -10.49
N LEU A 162 20.41 -3.85 -9.37
CA LEU A 162 21.31 -2.70 -9.31
C LEU A 162 22.62 -2.90 -10.10
N GLU A 163 23.13 -4.13 -10.20
CA GLU A 163 24.30 -4.50 -11.03
C GLU A 163 24.02 -4.31 -12.53
N GLY A 164 22.76 -4.40 -12.95
CA GLY A 164 22.35 -4.20 -14.34
C GLY A 164 22.38 -2.74 -14.82
N PHE A 165 22.52 -1.76 -13.93
CA PHE A 165 22.60 -0.34 -14.30
C PHE A 165 24.02 0.12 -14.62
N LYS A 166 24.15 1.10 -15.51
CA LYS A 166 25.43 1.69 -15.90
C LYS A 166 26.01 2.52 -14.74
N SER A 167 27.35 2.54 -14.65
CA SER A 167 28.09 3.41 -13.75
C SER A 167 27.63 4.88 -13.86
N ARG A 168 27.50 5.57 -12.72
CA ARG A 168 26.99 6.96 -12.60
C ARG A 168 25.58 7.22 -13.15
N GLN A 169 24.83 6.19 -13.52
CA GLN A 169 23.47 6.39 -14.03
C GLN A 169 22.58 7.03 -12.95
N GLN A 170 21.78 8.01 -13.37
CA GLN A 170 20.81 8.66 -12.51
C GLN A 170 19.54 7.82 -12.40
N LEU A 171 19.27 7.38 -11.18
CA LEU A 171 18.09 6.62 -10.79
C LEU A 171 17.22 7.46 -9.86
N CYS A 172 15.99 7.00 -9.71
CA CYS A 172 14.99 7.51 -8.78
C CYS A 172 14.07 6.34 -8.39
N SER A 173 13.13 6.56 -7.47
CA SER A 173 12.38 5.44 -6.90
C SER A 173 11.57 4.70 -7.96
N TRP A 174 10.93 5.40 -8.91
CA TRP A 174 10.10 4.74 -9.92
C TRP A 174 10.92 3.79 -10.81
N LYS A 175 12.15 4.17 -11.17
CA LYS A 175 13.04 3.36 -12.00
C LYS A 175 13.43 2.07 -11.30
N ILE A 176 13.76 2.16 -10.02
CA ILE A 176 14.13 1.01 -9.18
C ILE A 176 12.92 0.10 -9.00
N CYS A 177 11.76 0.65 -8.60
CA CYS A 177 10.50 -0.09 -8.45
C CYS A 177 10.09 -0.81 -9.74
N HIS A 178 10.19 -0.15 -10.89
CA HIS A 178 9.86 -0.73 -12.19
C HIS A 178 10.80 -1.89 -12.55
N ALA A 179 12.10 -1.74 -12.33
CA ALA A 179 13.07 -2.80 -12.58
C ALA A 179 12.88 -4.02 -11.64
N LEU A 180 12.54 -3.78 -10.36
CA LEU A 180 12.18 -4.84 -9.42
C LEU A 180 10.86 -5.54 -9.82
N GLY A 181 9.87 -4.77 -10.29
CA GLY A 181 8.63 -5.31 -10.84
C GLY A 181 8.85 -6.21 -12.05
N LYS A 182 9.72 -5.80 -12.98
CA LYS A 182 10.17 -6.62 -14.12
C LYS A 182 10.76 -7.93 -13.65
N ARG A 183 11.69 -7.87 -12.69
CA ARG A 183 12.32 -9.06 -12.10
C ARG A 183 11.29 -10.00 -11.47
N LEU A 184 10.30 -9.47 -10.75
CA LEU A 184 9.22 -10.28 -10.19
C LEU A 184 8.37 -10.94 -11.29
N SER A 185 8.03 -10.19 -12.34
CA SER A 185 7.23 -10.69 -13.47
C SER A 185 7.92 -11.83 -14.21
N GLU A 186 9.23 -11.72 -14.45
CA GLU A 186 10.01 -12.71 -15.19
C GLU A 186 10.35 -13.97 -14.37
N ASN A 187 10.46 -13.87 -13.03
CA ASN A 187 11.08 -14.91 -12.21
C ASN A 187 10.18 -15.52 -11.13
N PHE A 188 9.06 -14.89 -10.76
CA PHE A 188 8.25 -15.31 -9.62
C PHE A 188 6.78 -15.46 -9.99
N SER A 189 6.17 -16.57 -9.53
CA SER A 189 4.75 -16.83 -9.66
C SER A 189 3.95 -16.09 -8.59
N GLY A 190 2.72 -15.70 -8.89
CA GLY A 190 1.83 -15.01 -7.95
C GLY A 190 1.70 -13.52 -8.22
N LYS A 191 0.83 -12.87 -7.43
CA LYS A 191 0.61 -11.42 -7.47
C LYS A 191 1.63 -10.70 -6.58
N GLY A 192 1.97 -9.49 -6.94
CA GLY A 192 2.82 -8.61 -6.15
C GLY A 192 2.67 -7.19 -6.63
N ILE A 193 2.74 -6.22 -5.70
CA ILE A 193 2.43 -4.82 -6.01
C ILE A 193 3.29 -4.30 -7.16
N LEU A 194 4.61 -4.43 -7.05
CA LEU A 194 5.54 -3.97 -8.08
C LEU A 194 5.39 -4.75 -9.39
N LYS A 195 5.00 -6.03 -9.32
CA LYS A 195 4.72 -6.86 -10.50
C LYS A 195 3.47 -6.38 -11.24
N SER A 196 2.35 -6.21 -10.55
CA SER A 196 1.10 -5.67 -11.12
C SER A 196 1.33 -4.30 -11.73
N THR A 197 2.06 -3.40 -11.05
CA THR A 197 2.34 -2.07 -11.60
C THR A 197 3.29 -2.11 -12.79
N TYR A 198 4.26 -3.02 -12.82
CA TYR A 198 5.13 -3.22 -13.98
C TYR A 198 4.34 -3.73 -15.20
N GLU A 199 3.53 -4.78 -15.01
CA GLU A 199 2.72 -5.39 -16.07
C GLU A 199 1.66 -4.40 -16.62
N ALA A 200 1.14 -3.52 -15.75
CA ALA A 200 0.24 -2.44 -16.11
C ALA A 200 0.93 -1.17 -16.65
N ASN A 201 2.26 -1.13 -16.71
CA ASN A 201 3.06 0.07 -17.03
C ASN A 201 2.63 1.31 -16.21
N ILE A 202 2.57 1.18 -14.88
CA ILE A 202 2.21 2.23 -13.93
C ILE A 202 3.42 2.55 -13.05
N PRO A 203 3.76 3.84 -12.84
CA PRO A 203 4.88 4.20 -11.98
C PRO A 203 4.50 4.07 -10.50
N VAL A 204 5.49 3.63 -9.72
CA VAL A 204 5.43 3.63 -8.25
C VAL A 204 6.45 4.64 -7.73
N PHE A 205 5.99 5.72 -7.11
CA PHE A 205 6.84 6.73 -6.50
C PHE A 205 7.00 6.51 -5.00
N ILE A 206 8.23 6.61 -4.50
CA ILE A 206 8.59 6.52 -3.09
C ILE A 206 9.32 7.80 -2.71
N PRO A 207 8.62 8.84 -2.23
CA PRO A 207 9.23 10.14 -2.00
C PRO A 207 10.32 10.13 -0.93
N ALA A 208 10.11 9.35 0.14
CA ALA A 208 11.06 9.13 1.21
C ALA A 208 11.83 7.81 0.99
N PHE A 209 12.50 7.68 -0.16
CA PHE A 209 13.14 6.41 -0.56
C PHE A 209 14.19 5.91 0.44
N THR A 210 14.99 6.80 1.02
CA THR A 210 16.03 6.43 2.00
C THR A 210 15.48 5.92 3.34
N ASP A 211 14.17 6.08 3.57
CA ASP A 211 13.43 5.59 4.72
C ASP A 211 12.75 4.24 4.38
N SER A 212 13.57 3.28 3.94
CA SER A 212 13.13 1.91 3.61
C SER A 212 14.30 0.97 3.38
N GLU A 213 14.03 -0.33 3.42
CA GLU A 213 14.96 -1.42 3.13
C GLU A 213 15.54 -1.25 1.71
N PHE A 214 14.73 -0.90 0.71
CA PHE A 214 15.25 -0.57 -0.62
C PHE A 214 16.24 0.59 -0.62
N GLY A 215 15.99 1.62 0.20
CA GLY A 215 16.90 2.74 0.38
C GLY A 215 18.21 2.34 1.06
N LEU A 216 18.12 1.47 2.08
CA LEU A 216 19.27 0.93 2.80
C LEU A 216 20.12 0.04 1.89
N ASP A 217 19.52 -0.90 1.15
CA ASP A 217 20.18 -1.78 0.18
C ASP A 217 20.88 -0.97 -0.90
N PHE A 218 20.21 0.05 -1.45
CA PHE A 218 20.82 0.97 -2.41
C PHE A 218 22.03 1.71 -1.80
N GLY A 219 21.93 2.12 -0.54
CA GLY A 219 23.02 2.73 0.23
C GLY A 219 24.22 1.80 0.40
N ILE A 220 23.97 0.55 0.81
CA ILE A 220 24.99 -0.50 0.96
C ILE A 220 25.65 -0.82 -0.38
N TYR A 221 24.86 -1.01 -1.44
CA TYR A 221 25.37 -1.25 -2.79
C TYR A 221 26.32 -0.13 -3.25
N ARG A 222 25.95 1.14 -3.00
CA ARG A 222 26.83 2.28 -3.31
C ARG A 222 28.12 2.29 -2.48
N ARG A 223 28.07 1.91 -1.21
CA ARG A 223 29.28 1.76 -0.37
C ARG A 223 30.19 0.67 -0.93
N ARG A 224 29.64 -0.50 -1.29
CA ARG A 224 30.37 -1.61 -1.92
C ARG A 224 31.03 -1.19 -3.23
N GLN A 225 30.36 -0.39 -4.06
CA GLN A 225 30.96 0.16 -5.29
C GLN A 225 32.17 1.05 -5.00
N ARG A 226 32.07 1.97 -4.03
CA ARG A 226 33.20 2.85 -3.64
C ARG A 226 34.39 2.04 -3.12
N MET A 227 34.16 1.03 -2.30
CA MET A 227 35.22 0.14 -1.80
C MET A 227 35.93 -0.62 -2.92
N LYS A 228 35.22 -0.93 -4.01
CA LYS A 228 35.79 -1.54 -5.23
C LYS A 228 36.39 -0.54 -6.21
N GLY A 229 36.51 0.75 -5.84
CA GLY A 229 37.00 1.81 -6.73
C GLY A 229 36.07 2.14 -7.90
N LYS A 230 34.82 1.68 -7.89
CA LYS A 230 33.81 1.97 -8.92
C LYS A 230 33.10 3.30 -8.63
N LEU A 231 32.66 3.98 -9.69
CA LEU A 231 31.83 5.18 -9.57
C LEU A 231 30.38 4.75 -9.25
N PRO A 232 29.82 5.16 -8.10
CA PRO A 232 28.53 4.64 -7.65
C PRO A 232 27.37 5.18 -8.49
N LEU A 233 26.25 4.44 -8.47
CA LEU A 233 24.95 4.93 -8.94
C LEU A 233 24.55 6.22 -8.21
N VAL A 234 23.74 7.04 -8.87
CA VAL A 234 23.26 8.33 -8.35
C VAL A 234 21.74 8.26 -8.17
N PHE A 235 21.25 8.72 -7.02
CA PHE A 235 19.82 8.84 -6.78
C PHE A 235 19.40 10.31 -6.83
N ASN A 236 18.38 10.62 -7.63
CA ASN A 236 17.83 11.96 -7.79
C ASN A 236 16.30 11.92 -7.66
N PRO A 237 15.73 12.31 -6.51
CA PRO A 237 14.28 12.26 -6.27
C PRO A 237 13.49 13.27 -7.12
N TYR A 238 14.13 14.31 -7.66
CA TYR A 238 13.45 15.26 -8.54
C TYR A 238 13.00 14.62 -9.85
N LEU A 239 13.63 13.53 -10.29
CA LEU A 239 13.16 12.76 -11.45
C LEU A 239 11.77 12.14 -11.20
N ASP A 240 11.48 11.73 -9.96
CA ASP A 240 10.15 11.24 -9.58
C ASP A 240 9.13 12.39 -9.57
N LEU A 241 9.51 13.53 -8.97
CA LEU A 241 8.66 14.72 -8.90
C LEU A 241 8.26 15.24 -10.29
N GLU A 242 9.23 15.37 -11.19
CA GLU A 242 9.00 15.82 -12.57
C GLU A 242 8.15 14.84 -13.36
N LEU A 243 8.42 13.54 -13.25
CA LEU A 243 7.63 12.54 -13.94
C LEU A 243 6.18 12.54 -13.43
N TYR A 244 5.97 12.53 -12.12
CA TYR A 244 4.63 12.61 -11.52
C TYR A 244 3.88 13.87 -11.96
N THR A 245 4.56 15.02 -11.96
CA THR A 245 3.99 16.29 -12.43
C THR A 245 3.54 16.20 -13.89
N LYS A 246 4.32 15.54 -14.76
CA LYS A 246 3.91 15.29 -16.16
C LYS A 246 2.64 14.45 -16.26
N TYR A 247 2.48 13.39 -15.45
CA TYR A 247 1.23 12.60 -15.42
C TYR A 247 0.03 13.48 -15.12
N CYS A 248 0.12 14.28 -14.04
CA CYS A 248 -0.98 15.13 -13.61
C CYS A 248 -1.30 16.24 -14.61
N ARG A 249 -0.28 16.85 -15.25
CA ARG A 249 -0.47 17.88 -16.29
C ARG A 249 -1.26 17.35 -17.49
N HIS A 250 -0.99 16.12 -17.92
CA HIS A 250 -1.66 15.50 -19.08
C HIS A 250 -3.06 14.94 -18.75
N ALA A 251 -3.36 14.70 -17.48
CA ALA A 251 -4.68 14.25 -17.06
C ALA A 251 -5.71 15.38 -17.20
N LYS A 252 -6.92 15.07 -17.68
CA LYS A 252 -8.02 16.04 -17.71
C LYS A 252 -8.59 16.26 -16.32
N LYS A 253 -8.79 15.17 -15.58
CA LYS A 253 -9.25 15.15 -14.19
C LYS A 253 -8.33 14.29 -13.33
N LEU A 254 -8.29 14.58 -12.04
CA LEU A 254 -7.51 13.82 -11.06
C LEU A 254 -8.42 13.22 -10.00
N GLY A 255 -8.16 11.97 -9.65
CA GLY A 255 -8.80 11.27 -8.54
C GLY A 255 -7.77 10.78 -7.55
N LEU A 256 -8.05 10.87 -6.25
CA LEU A 256 -7.15 10.44 -5.18
C LEU A 256 -7.79 9.35 -4.34
N PHE A 257 -7.17 8.17 -4.28
CA PHE A 257 -7.51 7.13 -3.30
C PHE A 257 -6.39 7.02 -2.27
N THR A 258 -6.71 7.12 -0.99
CA THR A 258 -5.71 7.21 0.09
C THR A 258 -5.97 6.14 1.15
N ILE A 259 -4.94 5.36 1.47
CA ILE A 259 -4.86 4.55 2.69
C ILE A 259 -3.83 5.17 3.63
N GLY A 260 -4.27 5.57 4.82
CA GLY A 260 -3.45 6.30 5.79
C GLY A 260 -3.22 7.75 5.38
N GLY A 261 -1.98 8.22 5.52
CA GLY A 261 -1.61 9.60 5.19
C GLY A 261 -0.10 9.81 5.04
N GLY A 262 0.47 10.68 5.87
CA GLY A 262 1.92 10.97 5.86
C GLY A 262 2.46 11.45 4.52
N VAL A 263 3.71 11.06 4.24
CA VAL A 263 4.46 11.50 3.05
C VAL A 263 3.75 11.15 1.73
N PRO A 264 3.26 9.91 1.49
CA PRO A 264 2.62 9.57 0.22
C PRO A 264 1.43 10.46 -0.13
N ARG A 265 0.57 10.74 0.86
CA ARG A 265 -0.61 11.59 0.69
C ARG A 265 -0.22 13.02 0.34
N ASN A 266 0.62 13.66 1.16
CA ASN A 266 0.97 15.06 0.95
C ASN A 266 1.82 15.26 -0.32
N TRP A 267 2.77 14.36 -0.59
CA TRP A 267 3.62 14.44 -1.78
C TRP A 267 2.81 14.32 -3.08
N ALA A 268 1.80 13.44 -3.12
CA ALA A 268 0.92 13.35 -4.28
C ALA A 268 0.09 14.63 -4.48
N GLN A 269 -0.41 15.21 -3.39
CA GLN A 269 -1.27 16.40 -3.45
C GLN A 269 -0.52 17.67 -3.84
N GLN A 270 0.79 17.74 -3.59
CA GLN A 270 1.57 18.95 -3.82
C GLN A 270 1.68 19.35 -5.30
N VAL A 271 1.23 18.52 -6.24
CA VAL A 271 1.26 18.84 -7.67
C VAL A 271 0.49 20.12 -8.01
N GLY A 272 -0.61 20.41 -7.31
CA GLY A 272 -1.34 21.69 -7.46
C GLY A 272 -0.47 22.89 -7.07
N PRO A 273 -0.04 22.99 -5.80
CA PRO A 273 0.90 24.02 -5.35
C PRO A 273 2.18 24.11 -6.20
N TYR A 274 2.72 22.98 -6.64
CA TYR A 274 3.96 22.96 -7.39
C TYR A 274 3.80 23.61 -8.77
N LEU A 275 2.73 23.28 -9.50
CA LEU A 275 2.43 23.91 -10.79
C LEU A 275 2.17 25.42 -10.64
N ASP A 276 1.49 25.84 -9.58
CA ASP A 276 1.26 27.25 -9.28
C ASP A 276 2.57 28.01 -8.99
N ILE A 277 3.46 27.38 -8.21
CA ILE A 277 4.80 27.92 -7.92
C ILE A 277 5.66 27.99 -9.19
N ILE A 278 5.62 26.99 -10.06
CA ILE A 278 6.33 27.03 -11.36
C ILE A 278 5.77 28.17 -12.21
N GLN A 279 4.44 28.32 -12.29
CA GLN A 279 3.81 29.38 -13.08
C GLN A 279 4.18 30.77 -12.56
N SER A 280 4.13 30.97 -11.25
CA SER A 280 4.40 32.27 -10.63
C SER A 280 5.88 32.66 -10.63
N ARG A 281 6.80 31.69 -10.45
CA ARG A 281 8.23 31.98 -10.32
C ARG A 281 8.99 31.93 -11.64
N ILE A 282 8.59 31.04 -12.57
CA ILE A 282 9.33 30.81 -13.83
C ILE A 282 8.44 30.75 -15.07
N GLY A 283 7.12 30.93 -14.96
CA GLY A 283 6.22 31.10 -16.11
C GLY A 283 5.81 29.83 -16.87
N GLU A 284 6.27 28.64 -16.45
CA GLU A 284 6.10 27.37 -17.20
C GLU A 284 5.13 26.36 -16.56
N GLY A 285 4.41 26.77 -15.51
CA GLY A 285 3.54 25.89 -14.72
C GLY A 285 2.29 25.44 -15.47
N GLY A 286 1.79 26.29 -16.37
CA GLY A 286 0.57 26.02 -17.11
C GLY A 286 -0.67 26.08 -16.22
N ALA A 287 -1.73 25.35 -16.61
CA ALA A 287 -2.98 25.33 -15.86
C ALA A 287 -2.83 24.60 -14.52
N LEU A 288 -3.42 25.18 -13.47
CA LEU A 288 -3.53 24.55 -12.15
C LEU A 288 -4.24 23.19 -12.26
N LYS A 289 -3.71 22.18 -11.56
CA LYS A 289 -4.33 20.86 -11.45
C LYS A 289 -4.79 20.62 -10.02
N ARG A 290 -6.06 20.24 -9.90
CA ARG A 290 -6.75 19.94 -8.64
C ARG A 290 -7.35 18.53 -8.72
N PHE A 291 -7.53 17.89 -7.57
CA PHE A 291 -8.24 16.62 -7.46
C PHE A 291 -9.75 16.85 -7.39
N ASP A 292 -10.47 16.26 -8.35
CA ASP A 292 -11.93 16.33 -8.49
C ASP A 292 -12.63 15.25 -7.66
N TYR A 293 -11.97 14.10 -7.49
CA TYR A 293 -12.42 13.00 -6.64
C TYR A 293 -11.38 12.75 -5.57
N ALA A 294 -11.80 12.56 -4.32
CA ALA A 294 -10.86 12.15 -3.27
C ALA A 294 -11.52 11.29 -2.20
N LEU A 295 -10.84 10.22 -1.81
CA LEU A 295 -11.28 9.33 -0.74
C LEU A 295 -10.11 8.93 0.13
N ARG A 296 -10.30 8.99 1.45
CA ARG A 296 -9.32 8.44 2.41
C ARG A 296 -9.95 7.46 3.38
N ILE A 297 -9.21 6.41 3.68
CA ILE A 297 -9.43 5.54 4.83
C ILE A 297 -8.25 5.75 5.79
N CYS A 298 -8.50 6.45 6.88
CA CYS A 298 -7.48 6.81 7.86
C CYS A 298 -8.13 7.10 9.21
N PRO A 299 -7.73 6.42 10.30
CA PRO A 299 -8.33 6.64 11.62
C PRO A 299 -7.81 7.91 12.31
N GLU A 300 -6.82 8.62 11.74
CA GLU A 300 -6.14 9.74 12.40
C GLU A 300 -7.09 10.94 12.60
N PRO A 301 -7.27 11.43 13.84
CA PRO A 301 -8.11 12.59 14.13
C PRO A 301 -7.57 13.89 13.53
N VAL A 302 -8.48 14.78 13.11
CA VAL A 302 -8.13 16.08 12.50
C VAL A 302 -7.37 17.00 13.47
N HIS A 303 -7.77 17.04 14.75
CA HIS A 303 -7.28 18.03 15.72
C HIS A 303 -5.81 17.84 16.15
N TRP A 304 -5.15 16.76 15.74
CA TRP A 304 -3.71 16.60 15.94
C TRP A 304 -2.87 17.45 14.98
N GLY A 305 -3.48 18.00 13.92
CA GLY A 305 -2.79 18.86 12.95
C GLY A 305 -1.81 18.11 12.04
N GLY A 306 -1.88 16.78 12.01
CA GLY A 306 -1.06 15.93 11.16
C GLY A 306 -1.54 15.89 9.71
N LEU A 307 -0.60 15.65 8.79
CA LEU A 307 -0.91 15.52 7.35
C LEU A 307 -1.80 14.31 7.02
N SER A 308 -1.91 13.30 7.90
CA SER A 308 -2.84 12.19 7.67
C SER A 308 -4.27 12.56 8.06
N GLY A 309 -4.43 13.36 9.12
CA GLY A 309 -5.73 13.81 9.64
C GLY A 309 -6.39 14.95 8.85
N CYS A 310 -5.62 15.77 8.11
CA CYS A 310 -6.16 17.00 7.49
C CYS A 310 -7.28 16.72 6.47
N THR A 311 -8.32 17.55 6.47
CA THR A 311 -9.53 17.33 5.67
C THR A 311 -9.34 17.71 4.21
N TYR A 312 -10.17 17.17 3.32
CA TYR A 312 -10.18 17.62 1.92
C TYR A 312 -10.61 19.08 1.78
N SER A 313 -11.53 19.55 2.63
CA SER A 313 -11.92 20.96 2.72
C SER A 313 -10.74 21.87 3.05
N GLU A 314 -9.86 21.47 3.98
CA GLU A 314 -8.62 22.21 4.25
C GLU A 314 -7.73 22.24 3.00
N GLY A 315 -7.60 21.11 2.31
CA GLY A 315 -6.81 20.99 1.08
C GLY A 315 -7.29 21.88 -0.08
N VAL A 316 -8.57 22.27 -0.12
CA VAL A 316 -9.10 23.24 -1.10
C VAL A 316 -8.38 24.59 -0.95
N SER A 317 -8.12 25.05 0.28
CA SER A 317 -7.42 26.32 0.54
C SER A 317 -5.99 26.36 -0.01
N TRP A 318 -5.38 25.18 -0.15
CA TRP A 318 -4.04 25.00 -0.73
C TRP A 318 -4.06 24.82 -2.25
N GLY A 319 -5.22 24.90 -2.90
CA GLY A 319 -5.34 24.61 -4.33
C GLY A 319 -5.05 23.15 -4.68
N LYS A 320 -5.19 22.22 -3.73
CA LYS A 320 -5.00 20.77 -3.96
C LYS A 320 -6.26 20.10 -4.51
N PHE A 321 -7.44 20.58 -4.12
CA PHE A 321 -8.73 19.95 -4.43
C PHE A 321 -9.70 20.94 -5.09
N THR A 322 -10.58 20.43 -5.95
CA THR A 322 -11.66 21.20 -6.57
C THR A 322 -12.76 21.42 -5.52
N PRO A 323 -13.20 22.65 -5.23
CA PRO A 323 -14.31 22.90 -4.32
C PRO A 323 -15.58 22.09 -4.67
N GLU A 324 -16.40 21.72 -3.68
CA GLU A 324 -17.63 20.95 -3.93
C GLU A 324 -18.63 21.70 -4.81
N ASN A 325 -18.73 23.03 -4.65
CA ASN A 325 -19.55 23.89 -5.52
C ASN A 325 -19.01 24.00 -6.96
N GLU A 326 -17.77 23.59 -7.21
CA GLU A 326 -17.15 23.46 -8.55
C GLU A 326 -17.20 22.01 -9.07
N GLY A 327 -17.83 21.08 -8.33
CA GLY A 327 -18.01 19.68 -8.72
C GLY A 327 -17.02 18.69 -8.07
N GLY A 328 -16.25 19.13 -7.08
CA GLY A 328 -15.44 18.23 -6.25
C GLY A 328 -16.29 17.24 -5.45
N ARG A 329 -15.83 15.98 -5.32
CA ARG A 329 -16.54 14.91 -4.60
C ARG A 329 -15.59 14.17 -3.67
N PHE A 330 -15.87 14.25 -2.36
CA PHE A 330 -14.95 13.78 -1.33
C PHE A 330 -15.61 12.83 -0.33
N ALA A 331 -14.83 11.89 0.21
CA ALA A 331 -15.28 11.03 1.30
C ALA A 331 -14.13 10.70 2.29
N GLU A 332 -14.43 10.73 3.58
CA GLU A 332 -13.46 10.47 4.65
C GLU A 332 -13.96 9.38 5.59
N VAL A 333 -13.28 8.23 5.57
CA VAL A 333 -13.59 7.06 6.40
C VAL A 333 -12.58 6.98 7.54
N LEU A 334 -13.01 7.38 8.74
CA LEU A 334 -12.22 7.37 9.97
C LEU A 334 -12.19 5.97 10.58
N ALA A 335 -11.53 5.02 9.90
CA ALA A 335 -11.47 3.62 10.29
C ALA A 335 -10.12 2.98 9.96
N ASP A 336 -9.86 1.81 10.57
CA ASP A 336 -8.76 0.94 10.17
C ASP A 336 -8.98 0.44 8.73
N ALA A 337 -7.97 0.62 7.88
CA ALA A 337 -8.00 0.21 6.49
C ALA A 337 -8.14 -1.31 6.32
N THR A 338 -7.60 -2.11 7.25
CA THR A 338 -7.70 -3.57 7.22
C THR A 338 -9.14 -4.07 7.36
N ILE A 339 -10.05 -3.23 7.88
CA ILE A 339 -11.48 -3.50 8.01
C ILE A 339 -12.25 -2.87 6.84
N ALA A 340 -12.10 -1.56 6.66
CA ALA A 340 -12.96 -0.80 5.75
C ALA A 340 -12.61 -1.00 4.27
N TRP A 341 -11.33 -1.13 3.93
CA TRP A 341 -10.88 -1.22 2.54
C TRP A 341 -11.41 -2.44 1.78
N PRO A 342 -11.32 -3.70 2.29
CA PRO A 342 -11.84 -4.85 1.56
C PRO A 342 -13.36 -4.78 1.35
N ILE A 343 -14.11 -4.28 2.33
CA ILE A 343 -15.57 -4.10 2.25
C ILE A 343 -15.91 -3.10 1.14
N LEU A 344 -15.28 -1.92 1.18
CA LEU A 344 -15.47 -0.86 0.19
C LEU A 344 -15.14 -1.36 -1.22
N LEU A 345 -13.95 -1.95 -1.40
CA LEU A 345 -13.47 -2.34 -2.72
C LEU A 345 -14.35 -3.45 -3.32
N LYS A 346 -14.76 -4.42 -2.50
CA LYS A 346 -15.64 -5.50 -2.95
C LYS A 346 -17.00 -4.97 -3.42
N GLY A 347 -17.62 -4.08 -2.65
CA GLY A 347 -18.92 -3.51 -3.02
C GLY A 347 -18.82 -2.63 -4.27
N VAL A 348 -17.77 -1.81 -4.38
CA VAL A 348 -17.53 -0.98 -5.58
C VAL A 348 -17.33 -1.85 -6.82
N PHE A 349 -16.53 -2.91 -6.76
CA PHE A 349 -16.37 -3.82 -7.90
C PHE A 349 -17.67 -4.53 -8.28
N GLN A 350 -18.47 -4.96 -7.31
CA GLN A 350 -19.79 -5.54 -7.59
C GLN A 350 -20.70 -4.54 -8.31
N ARG A 351 -20.73 -3.28 -7.86
CA ARG A 351 -21.50 -2.22 -8.53
C ARG A 351 -21.05 -2.01 -9.97
N LEU A 352 -19.75 -1.83 -10.17
CA LEU A 352 -19.17 -1.62 -11.51
C LEU A 352 -19.46 -2.80 -12.45
N GLN A 353 -19.41 -4.03 -11.93
CA GLN A 353 -19.77 -5.24 -12.67
C GLN A 353 -21.25 -5.26 -13.08
N LYS A 354 -22.17 -4.97 -12.14
CA LYS A 354 -23.63 -4.91 -12.42
C LYS A 354 -23.96 -3.88 -13.49
N GLU A 355 -23.24 -2.77 -13.52
CA GLU A 355 -23.41 -1.70 -14.50
C GLU A 355 -22.66 -1.95 -15.83
N GLY A 356 -21.95 -3.08 -15.97
CA GLY A 356 -21.19 -3.40 -17.17
C GLY A 356 -20.00 -2.47 -17.44
N VAL A 357 -19.52 -1.76 -16.40
CA VAL A 357 -18.39 -0.83 -16.52
C VAL A 357 -17.10 -1.64 -16.58
N LYS A 358 -16.49 -1.69 -17.78
CA LYS A 358 -15.10 -2.12 -17.94
C LYS A 358 -14.18 -0.94 -17.68
N ILE A 359 -13.39 -1.02 -16.61
CA ILE A 359 -12.31 -0.06 -16.36
C ILE A 359 -11.12 -0.50 -17.24
N PRO A 360 -10.70 0.26 -18.28
CA PRO A 360 -9.75 -0.24 -19.26
C PRO A 360 -8.31 -0.03 -18.79
N LEU A 361 -7.57 -1.13 -18.54
CA LEU A 361 -6.13 -1.10 -18.24
C LEU A 361 -5.31 -0.44 -19.37
N GLU A 362 -5.68 -0.70 -20.63
CA GLU A 362 -5.02 -0.20 -21.83
C GLU A 362 -4.93 1.34 -21.88
N LYS A 363 -5.88 2.05 -21.28
CA LYS A 363 -5.88 3.52 -21.24
C LYS A 363 -4.80 4.08 -20.33
N ASN A 364 -4.50 3.41 -19.21
CA ASN A 364 -3.44 3.83 -18.31
C ASN A 364 -2.07 3.63 -18.97
N ILE A 365 -1.89 2.54 -19.72
CA ILE A 365 -0.69 2.29 -20.53
C ILE A 365 -0.51 3.36 -21.61
N GLN A 366 -1.57 3.74 -22.33
CA GLN A 366 -1.50 4.80 -23.33
C GLN A 366 -1.22 6.18 -22.72
N LYS A 367 -1.85 6.51 -21.58
CA LYS A 367 -1.56 7.72 -20.82
C LYS A 367 -0.10 7.74 -20.36
N PHE A 368 0.43 6.59 -19.90
CA PHE A 368 1.85 6.42 -19.56
C PHE A 368 2.74 6.72 -20.74
N LYS A 369 2.59 6.03 -21.87
CA LYS A 369 3.44 6.24 -23.06
C LYS A 369 3.43 7.70 -23.55
N LYS A 370 2.28 8.36 -23.46
CA LYS A 370 2.12 9.76 -23.85
C LYS A 370 2.75 10.73 -22.85
N ALA A 371 2.64 10.46 -21.55
CA ALA A 371 3.17 11.31 -20.47
C ALA A 371 4.65 11.05 -20.17
N SER A 372 5.14 9.83 -20.44
CA SER A 372 6.47 9.38 -20.04
C SER A 372 7.53 10.10 -20.86
N MET A 373 7.44 10.17 -22.21
CA MET A 373 8.50 10.73 -23.09
C MET A 373 9.91 10.45 -22.51
N VAL A 374 10.10 9.25 -21.96
CA VAL A 374 11.33 8.90 -21.24
C VAL A 374 12.32 8.47 -22.29
N ASP A 375 13.56 8.89 -22.13
CA ASP A 375 14.69 8.33 -22.85
C ASP A 375 14.76 6.82 -22.55
N ASP A 376 14.35 5.99 -23.52
CA ASP A 376 14.17 4.53 -23.38
C ASP A 376 15.47 3.79 -22.98
N ASN A 377 16.61 4.48 -22.94
CA ASN A 377 17.93 3.90 -22.66
C ASN A 377 18.31 3.80 -21.16
N TRP A 378 17.34 3.83 -20.24
CA TRP A 378 17.63 3.73 -18.80
C TRP A 378 17.48 2.32 -18.22
N GLU A 379 16.79 1.39 -18.87
CA GLU A 379 16.54 0.06 -18.29
C GLU A 379 17.85 -0.70 -17.97
N PRO A 380 17.89 -1.48 -16.86
CA PRO A 380 19.05 -2.29 -16.53
C PRO A 380 19.19 -3.48 -17.49
N SER A 381 20.43 -3.86 -17.80
CA SER A 381 20.70 -5.11 -18.52
C SER A 381 20.57 -6.29 -17.55
N LEU A 382 19.43 -6.99 -17.59
CA LEU A 382 19.25 -8.22 -16.82
C LEU A 382 19.96 -9.38 -17.53
N LYS A 383 20.86 -10.08 -16.83
CA LYS A 383 21.43 -11.34 -17.34
C LYS A 383 20.32 -12.39 -17.37
N LYS A 384 19.93 -12.86 -18.56
CA LYS A 384 19.08 -14.06 -18.68
C LYS A 384 19.83 -15.21 -18.01
N LYS A 385 19.21 -15.90 -17.04
CA LYS A 385 19.74 -17.17 -16.55
C LYS A 385 19.77 -18.11 -17.76
N GLU A 386 20.96 -18.59 -18.12
CA GLU A 386 21.08 -19.74 -19.00
C GLU A 386 20.29 -20.88 -18.34
N GLU A 387 19.26 -21.36 -19.04
CA GLU A 387 18.58 -22.59 -18.65
C GLU A 387 19.63 -23.69 -18.58
N ARG A 388 19.93 -24.16 -17.36
CA ARG A 388 20.60 -25.45 -17.22
C ARG A 388 19.68 -26.50 -17.81
N LYS A 389 19.96 -26.90 -19.05
CA LYS A 389 19.44 -28.13 -19.64
C LYS A 389 20.11 -29.31 -18.95
N ASP A 390 19.69 -29.60 -17.73
CA ASP A 390 19.92 -30.92 -17.13
C ASP A 390 18.60 -31.67 -17.21
N GLY A 391 18.48 -32.49 -18.25
CA GLY A 391 17.52 -33.58 -18.26
C GLY A 391 17.90 -34.57 -17.17
N GLY A 392 17.14 -34.58 -16.08
CA GLY A 392 17.35 -35.49 -14.95
C GLY A 392 16.17 -35.43 -14.00
N ASN A 393 15.54 -36.59 -13.78
CA ASN A 393 14.37 -36.83 -12.95
C ASN A 393 14.37 -36.05 -11.62
N ALA A 394 13.34 -35.24 -11.38
CA ALA A 394 13.13 -34.56 -10.11
C ALA A 394 12.55 -35.53 -9.06
N LYS A 395 13.43 -36.14 -8.28
CA LYS A 395 13.18 -36.57 -6.90
C LYS A 395 14.48 -36.46 -6.13
N GLU A 396 14.64 -35.42 -5.30
CA GLU A 396 15.25 -35.49 -3.97
C GLU A 396 15.33 -34.10 -3.32
N GLY A 397 14.94 -34.06 -2.05
CA GLY A 397 14.99 -32.87 -1.21
C GLY A 397 16.43 -32.43 -0.91
N ILE A 398 16.58 -31.13 -0.72
CA ILE A 398 17.83 -30.48 -0.34
C ILE A 398 18.26 -31.02 1.03
N LYS A 399 19.40 -31.74 1.06
CA LYS A 399 20.13 -32.09 2.28
C LYS A 399 20.81 -30.84 2.83
N ALA A 400 20.51 -30.51 4.09
CA ALA A 400 21.27 -29.56 4.89
C ALA A 400 22.64 -30.18 5.24
N GLY A 401 23.69 -29.36 5.15
CA GLY A 401 25.06 -29.74 5.49
C GLY A 401 25.23 -30.06 6.98
N GLU A 402 25.99 -31.12 7.24
CA GLU A 402 26.35 -31.62 8.56
C GLU A 402 27.35 -30.68 9.26
N GLY A 403 27.11 -30.42 10.55
CA GLY A 403 28.01 -29.75 11.47
C GLY A 403 27.83 -30.28 12.89
N SER A 404 28.57 -31.36 13.19
CA SER A 404 29.05 -31.85 14.50
C SER A 404 28.18 -31.72 15.77
N GLY A 405 27.81 -32.87 16.34
CA GLY A 405 27.73 -33.03 17.81
C GLY A 405 26.53 -33.83 18.33
N LEU A 406 26.80 -35.07 18.76
CA LEU A 406 26.01 -35.93 19.66
C LEU A 406 24.63 -36.44 19.14
N LYS A 407 24.65 -37.69 18.66
CA LYS A 407 23.47 -38.51 18.37
C LYS A 407 22.99 -39.18 19.67
N GLU A 408 21.76 -38.89 20.09
CA GLU A 408 20.95 -39.84 20.85
C GLU A 408 19.75 -40.25 20.00
N ASN A 409 19.60 -41.56 19.78
CA ASN A 409 18.53 -42.15 18.99
C ASN A 409 17.24 -42.16 19.83
N VAL A 410 16.20 -41.46 19.36
CA VAL A 410 14.82 -41.67 19.84
C VAL A 410 14.00 -42.20 18.67
N GLU A 411 13.69 -43.49 18.73
CA GLU A 411 12.73 -44.14 17.83
C GLU A 411 11.31 -43.78 18.28
N VAL A 412 10.56 -43.05 17.45
CA VAL A 412 9.12 -42.83 17.67
C VAL A 412 8.36 -43.72 16.71
N LYS A 413 7.74 -44.78 17.23
CA LYS A 413 6.72 -45.53 16.50
C LYS A 413 5.39 -44.77 16.58
N VAL A 414 4.83 -44.46 15.42
CA VAL A 414 3.49 -43.89 15.28
C VAL A 414 2.55 -45.05 14.97
N ASP A 415 1.53 -45.24 15.79
CA ASP A 415 0.44 -46.20 15.53
C ASP A 415 -0.78 -45.39 15.04
N GLU A 416 -1.21 -45.67 13.81
CA GLU A 416 -2.31 -44.99 13.13
C GLU A 416 -3.65 -45.61 13.52
N GLU A 417 -4.17 -45.27 14.71
CA GLU A 417 -5.62 -45.29 14.94
C GLU A 417 -5.96 -44.59 16.27
N ASN A 418 -6.82 -43.57 16.18
CA ASN A 418 -7.38 -42.75 17.28
C ASN A 418 -6.48 -41.61 17.82
N GLY A 419 -6.56 -40.45 17.13
CA GLY A 419 -5.87 -39.20 17.46
C GLY A 419 -6.19 -38.60 18.84
N ARG A 420 -5.46 -39.05 19.88
CA ARG A 420 -5.26 -38.33 21.15
C ARG A 420 -3.83 -38.51 21.64
N LEU A 421 -3.07 -37.42 21.70
CA LEU A 421 -1.75 -37.35 22.34
C LEU A 421 -1.90 -37.45 23.87
N LYS A 422 -1.32 -38.47 24.51
CA LYS A 422 -1.06 -38.49 25.96
C LYS A 422 0.37 -38.01 26.22
N GLY A 423 0.52 -37.19 27.25
CA GLY A 423 1.74 -36.43 27.56
C GLY A 423 2.98 -37.28 27.83
N ALA A 424 4.14 -36.69 27.52
CA ALA A 424 5.44 -37.23 27.87
C ALA A 424 5.85 -36.70 29.26
N GLU A 425 6.03 -37.59 30.23
CA GLU A 425 6.72 -37.31 31.49
C GLU A 425 8.23 -37.47 31.28
N ALA A 426 9.00 -36.44 31.59
CA ALA A 426 10.46 -36.51 31.65
C ALA A 426 10.88 -36.93 33.07
N LYS A 427 11.49 -38.12 33.22
CA LYS A 427 12.17 -38.52 34.46
C LYS A 427 13.58 -37.93 34.47
N VAL A 428 13.81 -36.98 35.37
CA VAL A 428 15.15 -36.49 35.73
C VAL A 428 15.85 -37.56 36.58
N LYS A 429 17.04 -38.00 36.17
CA LYS A 429 17.96 -38.75 37.05
C LYS A 429 18.96 -37.75 37.62
N GLU A 430 18.92 -37.57 38.93
CA GLU A 430 19.95 -36.89 39.72
C GLU A 430 21.25 -37.69 39.66
N GLY A 431 22.35 -37.01 39.31
CA GLY A 431 23.71 -37.51 39.42
C GLY A 431 24.47 -36.61 40.37
N VAL A 432 24.65 -37.10 41.60
CA VAL A 432 25.56 -36.55 42.60
C VAL A 432 27.00 -36.77 42.15
N GLY A 433 27.84 -35.73 42.25
CA GLY A 433 29.27 -35.80 42.02
C GLY A 433 29.97 -34.63 42.71
N GLU A 434 30.44 -34.91 43.93
CA GLU A 434 31.28 -34.04 44.76
C GLU A 434 32.64 -33.74 44.11
N GLY A 435 33.25 -32.62 44.50
CA GLY A 435 34.68 -32.62 44.82
C GLY A 435 35.62 -31.69 44.04
N ASN A 436 35.92 -30.58 44.69
CA ASN A 436 37.24 -29.95 44.91
C ASN A 436 37.99 -29.14 43.84
N GLU A 437 38.42 -27.98 44.38
CA GLU A 437 39.41 -26.95 43.98
C GLU A 437 39.00 -25.87 42.96
#